data_AF-A0A135TW62-F1
#
_entry.id   AF-A0A135TW62-F1
#
_cell.length_a   1.000
_cell.length_b   1.000
_cell.length_c   1.000
_cell.angle_alpha   90.00
_cell.angle_beta   90.00
_cell.angle_gamma   90.00
#
_symmetry.space_group_name_H-M   'P 1'
#
loop_
_entity.id
_entity.type
_entity.pdbx_description
1 polymer ?
#
loop_
_entity_poly.entity_id
_entity_poly.type
_entity_poly.pdbx_seq_one_letter_code
_entity_poly.pdbx_strand_id
1 'polypeptide(L)'
;PYFLSPSTRTSTTPRALLPSPPWTWLRRGPRTQGRLFGGCLTVVARIQGIAHISPSWKDKIMFLESATAEADMTKGNPLARIRSAFADLAARGVFDEIAGLVVGRAYGYNTERERAEYAAVIQGLLCKGRLGASTSFPILMNVDFGHTAPIVTLPMDALAVLDSEKDEFSIAEAVVV
;
A
#
# COMPACT_ATOMS: atom_id res chain seq x y z
N PRO A 1 22.56 19.51 -14.96
CA PRO A 1 23.02 18.15 -14.59
C PRO A 1 21.97 17.46 -13.70
N TYR A 2 21.11 16.62 -14.30
CA TYR A 2 20.00 15.95 -13.61
C TYR A 2 20.41 14.73 -12.78
N PHE A 3 21.68 14.35 -12.82
CA PHE A 3 22.23 13.25 -12.04
C PHE A 3 23.24 13.80 -11.05
N LEU A 4 22.98 13.56 -9.77
CA LEU A 4 23.96 13.77 -8.71
C LEU A 4 25.16 12.85 -8.99
N SER A 5 26.38 13.37 -8.86
CA SER A 5 27.56 12.50 -8.78
C SER A 5 27.39 11.61 -7.55
N PRO A 6 27.55 10.28 -7.66
CA PRO A 6 27.44 9.40 -6.52
C PRO A 6 28.41 9.86 -5.44
N SER A 7 27.89 10.22 -4.26
CA SER A 7 28.71 10.34 -3.06
C SER A 7 29.28 8.95 -2.78
N THR A 8 30.58 8.78 -2.94
CA THR A 8 31.33 7.52 -2.75
C THR A 8 31.36 7.01 -1.31
N ARG A 9 30.63 7.64 -0.37
CA ARG A 9 30.61 7.23 1.03
C ARG A 9 29.35 6.43 1.35
N THR A 10 29.53 5.12 1.48
CA THR A 10 28.63 4.24 2.22
C THR A 10 28.51 4.74 3.66
N SER A 11 27.28 4.88 4.17
CA SER A 11 27.04 5.24 5.57
C SER A 11 27.61 4.16 6.49
N THR A 12 28.50 4.54 7.41
CA THR A 12 28.98 3.67 8.50
C THR A 12 28.15 3.79 9.77
N THR A 13 27.23 4.77 9.82
CA THR A 13 26.33 4.97 10.95
C THR A 13 25.19 3.96 10.87
N PRO A 14 24.98 3.12 11.91
CA PRO A 14 23.83 2.24 11.98
C PRO A 14 22.52 3.03 11.91
N ARG A 15 21.51 2.49 11.21
CA ARG A 15 20.18 3.11 11.17
C ARG A 15 19.55 3.03 12.56
N ALA A 16 18.99 4.14 13.04
CA ALA A 16 18.11 4.12 14.20
C ALA A 16 16.88 3.25 13.86
N LEU A 17 16.60 2.26 14.72
CA LEU A 17 15.47 1.36 14.55
C LEU A 17 14.27 1.88 15.32
N LEU A 18 13.10 1.76 14.71
CA LEU A 18 11.82 2.04 15.36
C LEU A 18 11.04 0.73 15.51
N PRO A 19 10.22 0.58 16.57
CA PRO A 19 9.33 -0.56 16.69
C PRO A 19 8.42 -0.70 15.48
N SER A 20 8.27 -1.93 15.01
CA SER A 20 7.35 -2.26 13.92
C SER A 20 5.94 -2.45 14.47
N PRO A 21 4.93 -1.68 14.04
CA PRO A 21 3.55 -1.96 14.41
C PRO A 21 3.13 -3.34 13.85
N PRO A 22 2.25 -4.07 14.55
CA PRO A 22 1.73 -5.33 14.04
C PRO A 22 0.89 -5.09 12.78
N TRP A 23 0.77 -6.13 11.97
CA TRP A 23 -0.20 -6.14 10.88
C TRP A 23 -1.61 -6.03 11.47
N THR A 24 -2.50 -5.32 10.80
CA THR A 24 -3.83 -5.04 11.34
C THR A 24 -4.87 -5.01 10.24
N TRP A 25 -5.98 -5.70 10.45
CA TRP A 25 -7.15 -5.64 9.58
C TRP A 25 -7.93 -4.34 9.85
N LEU A 26 -7.82 -3.36 8.96
CA LEU A 26 -8.65 -2.14 9.01
C LEU A 26 -10.12 -2.43 8.72
N ARG A 27 -10.36 -3.47 7.91
CA ARG A 27 -11.66 -4.04 7.63
C ARG A 27 -11.51 -5.55 7.44
N ARG A 28 -12.21 -6.31 8.28
CA ARG A 28 -12.41 -7.74 8.07
C ARG A 28 -13.43 -7.94 6.95
N GLY A 29 -13.33 -9.05 6.26
CA GLY A 29 -14.17 -9.35 5.09
C GLY A 29 -14.09 -10.83 4.71
N PRO A 30 -14.80 -11.24 3.65
CA PRO A 30 -14.77 -12.61 3.17
C PRO A 30 -13.35 -13.02 2.79
N ARG A 31 -13.07 -14.31 2.85
CA ARG A 31 -11.84 -14.85 2.26
C ARG A 31 -11.82 -14.54 0.77
N THR A 32 -10.74 -13.91 0.31
CA THR A 32 -10.58 -13.51 -1.09
C THR A 32 -9.29 -14.05 -1.67
N GLN A 33 -9.30 -14.27 -2.98
CA GLN A 33 -8.16 -14.71 -3.76
C GLN A 33 -8.09 -13.86 -5.02
N GLY A 34 -6.89 -13.44 -5.40
CA GLY A 34 -6.72 -12.58 -6.56
C GLY A 34 -5.25 -12.44 -6.95
N ARG A 35 -5.02 -12.03 -8.20
CA ARG A 35 -3.68 -11.73 -8.71
C ARG A 35 -3.17 -10.44 -8.05
N LEU A 36 -1.97 -10.45 -7.49
CA LEU A 36 -1.36 -9.28 -6.85
C LEU A 36 -0.99 -8.22 -7.88
N PHE A 37 -1.39 -6.98 -7.64
CA PHE A 37 -0.86 -5.84 -8.41
C PHE A 37 -0.90 -4.56 -7.59
N GLY A 38 0.08 -3.68 -7.78
CA GLY A 38 0.16 -2.43 -7.04
C GLY A 38 1.57 -1.89 -6.91
N GLY A 39 1.87 -1.26 -5.77
CA GLY A 39 3.16 -0.63 -5.48
C GLY A 39 3.00 0.73 -4.80
N CYS A 40 3.84 1.69 -5.15
CA CYS A 40 3.78 3.03 -4.58
C CYS A 40 2.45 3.71 -4.93
N LEU A 41 1.67 4.10 -3.91
CA LEU A 41 0.34 4.70 -4.04
C LEU A 41 0.31 5.83 -5.08
N THR A 42 1.27 6.75 -5.02
CA THR A 42 1.31 7.90 -5.91
C THR A 42 1.65 7.54 -7.35
N VAL A 43 2.39 6.44 -7.57
CA VAL A 43 2.70 5.91 -8.90
C VAL A 43 1.50 5.15 -9.46
N VAL A 44 0.88 4.29 -8.65
CA VAL A 44 -0.33 3.53 -9.02
C VAL A 44 -1.48 4.47 -9.41
N ALA A 45 -1.66 5.57 -8.66
CA ALA A 45 -2.62 6.62 -9.02
C ALA A 45 -2.27 7.29 -10.36
N ARG A 46 -0.99 7.60 -10.59
CA ARG A 46 -0.53 8.26 -11.82
C ARG A 46 -0.77 7.40 -13.08
N ILE A 47 -0.51 6.09 -13.01
CA ILE A 47 -0.66 5.22 -14.19
C ILE A 47 -2.12 5.03 -14.63
N GLN A 48 -3.10 5.38 -13.78
CA GLN A 48 -4.52 5.30 -14.16
C GLN A 48 -4.88 6.23 -15.34
N GLY A 49 -4.09 7.28 -15.55
CA GLY A 49 -4.24 8.18 -16.70
C GLY A 49 -3.62 7.66 -18.00
N ILE A 50 -2.96 6.51 -17.99
CA ILE A 50 -2.21 5.97 -19.13
C ILE A 50 -2.80 4.63 -19.53
N ALA A 51 -3.76 4.66 -20.47
CA ALA A 51 -4.57 3.51 -20.86
C ALA A 51 -3.75 2.26 -21.25
N HIS A 52 -2.58 2.44 -21.87
CA HIS A 52 -1.73 1.32 -22.33
C HIS A 52 -1.03 0.54 -21.22
N ILE A 53 -0.91 1.10 -20.01
CA ILE A 53 -0.20 0.46 -18.89
C ILE A 53 -1.07 0.33 -17.63
N SER A 54 -2.25 0.96 -17.60
CA SER A 54 -3.19 0.77 -16.51
C SER A 54 -3.68 -0.69 -16.52
N PRO A 55 -3.52 -1.44 -15.43
CA PRO A 55 -4.03 -2.80 -15.36
C PRO A 55 -5.56 -2.79 -15.33
N SER A 56 -6.18 -3.93 -15.67
CA SER A 56 -7.54 -4.21 -15.19
C SER A 56 -7.46 -4.48 -13.68
N TRP A 57 -8.36 -3.90 -12.89
CA TRP A 57 -8.38 -4.07 -11.43
C TRP A 57 -9.31 -5.18 -10.96
N LYS A 58 -10.19 -5.64 -11.85
CA LYS A 58 -11.15 -6.70 -11.60
C LYS A 58 -10.52 -7.91 -10.89
N ASP A 59 -11.08 -8.23 -9.73
CA ASP A 59 -10.76 -9.37 -8.89
C ASP A 59 -9.28 -9.43 -8.43
N LYS A 60 -8.52 -8.33 -8.54
CA LYS A 60 -7.13 -8.26 -8.07
C LYS A 60 -7.06 -8.00 -6.58
N ILE A 61 -6.01 -8.53 -5.94
CA ILE A 61 -5.61 -8.07 -4.62
C ILE A 61 -4.63 -6.91 -4.85
N MET A 62 -5.08 -5.71 -4.53
CA MET A 62 -4.26 -4.52 -4.65
C MET A 62 -3.30 -4.44 -3.47
N PHE A 63 -2.03 -4.09 -3.71
CA PHE A 63 -1.11 -3.71 -2.64
C PHE A 63 -0.61 -2.28 -2.82
N LEU A 64 -0.70 -1.44 -1.79
CA LEU A 64 -0.30 -0.02 -1.86
C LEU A 64 0.65 0.33 -0.72
N GLU A 65 1.65 1.14 -1.02
CA GLU A 65 2.60 1.64 -0.02
C GLU A 65 2.84 3.16 -0.17
N SER A 66 3.30 3.80 0.91
CA SER A 66 3.66 5.22 0.90
C SER A 66 5.17 5.42 0.86
N ALA A 67 5.61 6.34 0.01
CA ALA A 67 7.02 6.68 -0.18
C ALA A 67 7.48 7.89 0.64
N THR A 68 8.75 8.24 0.49
CA THR A 68 9.36 9.48 0.97
C THR A 68 8.63 10.72 0.41
N ALA A 69 8.69 11.84 1.13
CA ALA A 69 8.31 13.14 0.57
C ALA A 69 9.34 13.60 -0.47
N GLU A 70 8.84 14.24 -1.54
CA GLU A 70 9.68 14.75 -2.65
C GLU A 70 10.70 15.81 -2.18
N ALA A 71 10.29 16.69 -1.26
CA ALA A 71 11.11 17.79 -0.78
C ALA A 71 12.08 17.39 0.34
N ASP A 72 11.83 16.26 1.01
CA ASP A 72 12.57 15.82 2.19
C ASP A 72 12.48 14.31 2.30
N MET A 73 13.55 13.62 1.88
CA MET A 73 13.61 12.16 1.89
C MET A 73 13.64 11.56 3.31
N THR A 74 13.76 12.37 4.37
CA THR A 74 13.67 11.92 5.76
C THR A 74 12.23 11.81 6.26
N LYS A 75 11.26 12.32 5.49
CA LYS A 75 9.83 12.35 5.84
C LYS A 75 9.00 11.49 4.89
N GLY A 76 7.82 11.10 5.36
CA GLY A 76 6.79 10.48 4.54
C GLY A 76 6.06 11.47 3.66
N ASN A 77 5.43 10.98 2.59
CA ASN A 77 4.47 11.77 1.84
C ASN A 77 3.44 12.44 2.77
N PRO A 78 3.11 13.73 2.59
CA PRO A 78 2.12 14.39 3.43
C PRO A 78 0.75 13.71 3.37
N LEU A 79 -0.01 13.69 4.49
CA LEU A 79 -1.34 13.08 4.55
C LEU A 79 -2.31 13.59 3.47
N ALA A 80 -2.22 14.86 3.10
CA ALA A 80 -3.03 15.43 2.03
C ALA A 80 -2.76 14.73 0.68
N ARG A 81 -1.49 14.40 0.39
CA ARG A 81 -1.10 13.69 -0.83
C ARG A 81 -1.53 12.22 -0.81
N ILE A 82 -1.48 11.57 0.35
CA ILE A 82 -2.05 10.23 0.54
C ILE A 82 -3.55 10.26 0.26
N ARG A 83 -4.28 11.19 0.86
CA ARG A 83 -5.73 11.35 0.67
C ARG A 83 -6.09 11.60 -0.79
N SER A 84 -5.40 12.51 -1.47
CA SER A 84 -5.65 12.80 -2.88
C SER A 84 -5.41 11.56 -3.76
N ALA A 85 -4.31 10.83 -3.59
CA ALA A 85 -4.04 9.65 -4.40
C ALA A 85 -5.08 8.53 -4.19
N PHE A 86 -5.53 8.31 -2.96
CA PHE A 86 -6.65 7.41 -2.69
C PHE A 86 -7.95 7.92 -3.32
N ALA A 87 -8.25 9.22 -3.25
CA ALA A 87 -9.43 9.80 -3.89
C ALA A 87 -9.39 9.66 -5.42
N ASP A 88 -8.22 9.80 -6.05
CA ASP A 88 -8.05 9.63 -7.50
C ASP A 88 -8.34 8.18 -7.94
N LEU A 89 -7.84 7.20 -7.18
CA LEU A 89 -8.16 5.77 -7.41
C LEU A 89 -9.66 5.50 -7.24
N ALA A 90 -10.30 6.09 -6.23
CA ALA A 90 -11.74 5.98 -6.03
C ALA A 90 -12.53 6.61 -7.18
N ALA A 91 -12.15 7.81 -7.63
CA ALA A 91 -12.79 8.51 -8.74
C ALA A 91 -12.68 7.72 -10.06
N ARG A 92 -11.62 6.93 -10.22
CA ARG A 92 -11.41 6.04 -11.38
C ARG A 92 -12.25 4.75 -11.33
N GLY A 93 -12.91 4.46 -10.21
CA GLY A 93 -13.69 3.23 -9.98
C GLY A 93 -12.86 2.02 -9.56
N VAL A 94 -11.57 2.22 -9.25
CA VAL A 94 -10.63 1.12 -8.97
C VAL A 94 -11.08 0.28 -7.78
N PHE A 95 -11.56 0.93 -6.72
CA PHE A 95 -12.01 0.22 -5.51
C PHE A 95 -13.33 -0.53 -5.69
N ASP A 96 -14.08 -0.29 -6.76
CA ASP A 96 -15.27 -1.07 -7.09
C ASP A 96 -14.92 -2.40 -7.77
N GLU A 97 -13.68 -2.57 -8.24
CA GLU A 97 -13.23 -3.74 -9.01
C GLU A 97 -12.37 -4.74 -8.23
N ILE A 98 -11.63 -4.28 -7.21
CA ILE A 98 -10.64 -5.11 -6.51
C ILE A 98 -11.30 -6.13 -5.56
N ALA A 99 -10.64 -7.28 -5.37
CA ALA A 99 -11.04 -8.30 -4.42
C ALA A 99 -10.52 -8.07 -3.00
N GLY A 100 -9.47 -7.25 -2.83
CA GLY A 100 -8.80 -7.05 -1.55
C GLY A 100 -7.76 -5.95 -1.60
N LEU A 101 -7.45 -5.34 -0.45
CA LEU A 101 -6.43 -4.32 -0.32
C LEU A 101 -5.43 -4.66 0.77
N VAL A 102 -4.14 -4.61 0.44
CA VAL A 102 -3.03 -4.73 1.36
C VAL A 102 -2.27 -3.40 1.38
N VAL A 103 -2.04 -2.84 2.56
CA VAL A 103 -1.36 -1.56 2.73
C VAL A 103 -0.07 -1.77 3.50
N GLY A 104 1.04 -1.38 2.87
CA GLY A 104 2.36 -1.43 3.47
C GLY A 104 2.46 -0.49 4.67
N ARG A 105 3.41 -0.75 5.57
CA ARG A 105 3.69 0.15 6.69
C ARG A 105 4.06 1.55 6.17
N ALA A 106 3.37 2.56 6.69
CA ALA A 106 3.49 3.93 6.19
C ALA A 106 4.87 4.53 6.51
N TYR A 107 5.64 4.89 5.48
CA TYR A 107 6.96 5.48 5.66
C TYR A 107 6.87 6.90 6.24
N GLY A 108 7.69 7.19 7.26
CA GLY A 108 7.77 8.51 7.88
C GLY A 108 6.61 8.86 8.83
N TYR A 109 5.72 7.90 9.13
CA TYR A 109 4.66 8.01 10.13
C TYR A 109 5.09 7.26 11.40
N ASN A 110 5.93 7.92 12.20
CA ASN A 110 6.73 7.26 13.24
C ASN A 110 6.06 7.25 14.61
N THR A 111 5.07 8.12 14.85
CA THR A 111 4.29 8.15 16.09
C THR A 111 2.96 7.38 15.93
N GLU A 112 2.38 6.95 17.06
CA GLU A 112 1.06 6.31 17.06
C GLU A 112 -0.02 7.22 16.47
N ARG A 113 0.02 8.50 16.81
CA ARG A 113 -0.89 9.51 16.28
C ARG A 113 -0.81 9.61 14.76
N GLU A 114 0.41 9.75 14.21
CA GLU A 114 0.63 9.83 12.76
C GLU A 114 0.12 8.57 12.05
N ARG A 115 0.39 7.39 12.61
CA ARG A 115 -0.13 6.11 12.07
C ARG A 115 -1.65 6.05 12.10
N ALA A 116 -2.26 6.49 13.19
CA ALA A 116 -3.71 6.55 13.33
C ALA A 116 -4.33 7.52 12.30
N GLU A 117 -3.72 8.69 12.08
CA GLU A 117 -4.16 9.64 11.06
C GLU A 117 -4.05 9.06 9.64
N TYR A 118 -2.98 8.31 9.34
CA TYR A 118 -2.84 7.60 8.06
C TYR A 118 -3.92 6.52 7.88
N ALA A 119 -4.13 5.67 8.88
CA ALA A 119 -5.19 4.65 8.87
C ALA A 119 -6.59 5.29 8.71
N ALA A 120 -6.83 6.44 9.36
CA ALA A 120 -8.08 7.16 9.28
C ALA A 120 -8.39 7.70 7.88
N VAL A 121 -7.38 8.03 7.06
CA VAL A 121 -7.60 8.39 5.65
C VAL A 121 -8.20 7.22 4.88
N ILE A 122 -7.62 6.03 5.05
CA ILE A 122 -8.05 4.80 4.35
C ILE A 122 -9.43 4.39 4.85
N GLN A 123 -9.63 4.32 6.17
CA GLN A 123 -10.93 3.98 6.76
C GLN A 123 -12.02 4.99 6.40
N GLY A 124 -11.69 6.28 6.39
CA GLY A 124 -12.62 7.35 6.05
C GLY A 124 -13.14 7.25 4.61
N LEU A 125 -12.26 6.90 3.67
CA LEU A 125 -12.64 6.77 2.26
C LEU A 125 -13.26 5.41 1.94
N LEU A 126 -12.66 4.32 2.43
CA LEU A 126 -12.99 2.96 1.99
C LEU A 126 -13.91 2.21 2.94
N CYS A 127 -14.02 2.59 4.22
CA CYS A 127 -14.87 1.88 5.18
C CYS A 127 -16.08 2.70 5.65
N LYS A 128 -16.09 4.00 5.35
CA LYS A 128 -17.15 4.94 5.76
C LYS A 128 -17.75 5.62 4.53
N GLY A 129 -18.95 6.18 4.68
CA GLY A 129 -19.62 6.91 3.61
C GLY A 129 -20.06 6.03 2.44
N ARG A 130 -20.31 6.66 1.29
CA ARG A 130 -20.91 6.00 0.10
C ARG A 130 -20.03 4.88 -0.47
N LEU A 131 -18.73 5.12 -0.61
CA LEU A 131 -17.79 4.13 -1.15
C LEU A 131 -17.57 2.97 -0.15
N GLY A 132 -17.59 3.26 1.15
CA GLY A 132 -17.57 2.22 2.17
C GLY A 132 -18.82 1.35 2.20
N ALA A 133 -19.98 1.91 1.84
CA ALA A 133 -21.22 1.14 1.74
C ALA A 133 -21.26 0.21 0.51
N SER A 134 -20.52 0.53 -0.56
CA SER A 134 -20.46 -0.30 -1.79
C SER A 134 -19.31 -1.30 -1.80
N THR A 135 -18.36 -1.21 -0.85
CA THR A 135 -17.17 -2.07 -0.82
C THR A 135 -17.16 -2.97 0.42
N SER A 136 -16.90 -4.26 0.22
CA SER A 136 -16.85 -5.27 1.30
C SER A 136 -15.53 -6.04 1.36
N PHE A 137 -14.59 -5.76 0.47
CA PHE A 137 -13.32 -6.46 0.39
C PHE A 137 -12.46 -6.26 1.67
N PRO A 138 -11.70 -7.27 2.11
CA PRO A 138 -10.85 -7.15 3.29
C PRO A 138 -9.69 -6.16 3.06
N ILE A 139 -9.31 -5.43 4.13
CA ILE A 139 -8.21 -4.46 4.12
C ILE A 139 -7.21 -4.80 5.21
N LEU A 140 -6.01 -5.25 4.82
CA LEU A 140 -4.88 -5.51 5.71
C LEU A 140 -3.90 -4.33 5.66
N MET A 141 -3.40 -3.88 6.80
CA MET A 141 -2.47 -2.74 6.91
C MET A 141 -1.23 -3.11 7.72
N ASN A 142 -0.18 -2.29 7.57
CA ASN A 142 1.12 -2.38 8.25
C ASN A 142 1.98 -3.56 7.80
N VAL A 143 1.67 -4.13 6.64
CA VAL A 143 2.47 -5.23 6.08
C VAL A 143 3.88 -4.72 5.77
N ASP A 144 4.88 -5.55 6.02
CA ASP A 144 6.30 -5.22 5.89
C ASP A 144 6.76 -5.11 4.42
N PHE A 145 6.13 -4.27 3.60
CA PHE A 145 6.60 -3.91 2.26
C PHE A 145 6.58 -2.39 2.03
N GLY A 146 7.24 -1.93 0.97
CA GLY A 146 7.31 -0.52 0.58
C GLY A 146 8.58 0.17 1.04
N HIS A 147 8.47 1.44 1.45
CA HIS A 147 9.65 2.26 1.79
C HIS A 147 10.20 2.08 3.23
N THR A 148 9.63 1.16 4.03
CA THR A 148 10.16 0.84 5.38
C THR A 148 11.02 -0.42 5.37
N ALA A 149 11.79 -0.69 6.43
CA ALA A 149 12.56 -1.93 6.56
C ALA A 149 12.14 -2.70 7.82
N PRO A 150 12.10 -4.05 7.80
CA PRO A 150 12.39 -4.95 6.67
C PRO A 150 11.32 -4.89 5.56
N ILE A 151 11.67 -5.42 4.37
CA ILE A 151 10.80 -5.48 3.17
C ILE A 151 10.64 -6.94 2.74
N VAL A 152 9.40 -7.43 2.72
CA VAL A 152 9.02 -8.69 2.07
C VAL A 152 8.88 -8.46 0.57
N THR A 153 9.27 -9.45 -0.22
CA THR A 153 9.10 -9.41 -1.68
C THR A 153 7.69 -9.85 -2.03
N LEU A 154 6.94 -8.98 -2.71
CA LEU A 154 5.63 -9.31 -3.27
C LEU A 154 5.76 -9.59 -4.77
N PRO A 155 5.64 -10.86 -5.22
CA PRO A 155 5.69 -11.18 -6.63
C PRO A 155 4.44 -10.63 -7.34
N MET A 156 4.64 -9.70 -8.26
CA MET A 156 3.56 -9.13 -9.06
C MET A 156 2.92 -10.21 -9.94
N ASP A 157 1.61 -10.12 -10.08
CA ASP A 157 0.73 -11.07 -10.75
C ASP A 157 0.70 -12.47 -10.12
N ALA A 158 1.31 -12.66 -8.94
CA ALA A 158 1.15 -13.91 -8.22
C ALA A 158 -0.26 -14.03 -7.63
N LEU A 159 -0.79 -15.25 -7.60
CA LEU A 159 -2.04 -15.57 -6.94
C LEU A 159 -1.85 -15.46 -5.42
N ALA A 160 -2.56 -14.54 -4.78
CA ALA A 160 -2.52 -14.35 -3.34
C ALA A 160 -3.87 -14.60 -2.69
N VAL A 161 -3.86 -14.84 -1.38
CA VAL A 161 -5.03 -15.05 -0.54
C VAL A 161 -5.02 -14.04 0.60
N LEU A 162 -6.19 -13.47 0.90
CA LEU A 162 -6.47 -12.75 2.13
C LEU A 162 -7.58 -13.48 2.89
N ASP A 163 -7.29 -13.88 4.12
CA ASP A 163 -8.24 -14.53 5.02
C ASP A 163 -8.18 -13.86 6.40
N SER A 164 -9.11 -12.94 6.64
CA SER A 164 -9.15 -12.19 7.90
C SER A 164 -9.69 -13.01 9.09
N GLU A 165 -10.31 -14.17 8.84
CA GLU A 165 -10.74 -15.09 9.89
C GLU A 165 -9.54 -15.90 10.40
N LYS A 166 -8.64 -16.29 9.50
CA LYS A 166 -7.40 -17.03 9.82
C LYS A 166 -6.17 -16.16 10.08
N ASP A 167 -6.32 -14.85 9.97
CA ASP A 167 -5.21 -13.88 10.05
C ASP A 167 -4.09 -14.17 9.03
N GLU A 168 -4.48 -14.41 7.78
CA GLU A 168 -3.59 -14.89 6.71
C GLU A 168 -3.49 -13.90 5.54
N PHE A 169 -2.24 -13.64 5.13
CA PHE A 169 -1.88 -13.12 3.82
C PHE A 169 -0.78 -14.01 3.23
N SER A 170 -1.08 -14.70 2.13
CA SER A 170 -0.19 -15.71 1.55
C SER A 170 -0.13 -15.67 0.02
N ILE A 171 0.98 -16.17 -0.53
CA ILE A 171 1.13 -16.43 -1.96
C ILE A 171 0.79 -17.90 -2.20
N ALA A 172 -0.18 -18.17 -3.06
CA ALA A 172 -0.80 -19.47 -3.27
C ALA A 172 -0.24 -20.24 -4.48
N GLU A 173 0.86 -19.78 -5.08
CA GLU A 173 1.52 -20.46 -6.19
C GLU A 173 3.04 -20.29 -6.15
N ALA A 174 3.75 -21.17 -6.86
CA ALA A 174 5.19 -21.02 -7.09
C ALA A 174 5.44 -19.91 -8.12
N VAL A 175 6.32 -18.96 -7.79
CA VAL A 175 6.61 -17.79 -8.63
C VAL A 175 7.99 -17.82 -9.28
N VAL A 176 8.84 -18.76 -8.86
CA VAL A 176 10.13 -19.09 -9.46
C VAL A 176 10.26 -20.61 -9.41
N VAL A 177 10.74 -21.22 -10.50
CA VAL A 177 10.96 -22.67 -10.64
C VAL A 177 12.44 -22.91 -10.93
#